data_AF-A0A2W4VZQ9-F1
#
_entry.id   AF-A0A2W4VZQ9-F1
#
_cell.length_a   1.000
_cell.length_b   1.000
_cell.length_c   1.000
_cell.angle_alpha   90.00
_cell.angle_beta   90.00
_cell.angle_gamma   90.00
#
_symmetry.space_group_name_H-M   'P 1'
#
loop_
_entity.id
_entity.type
_entity.pdbx_description
1 polymer ?
#
loop_
_entity_poly.entity_id
_entity_poly.type
_entity_poly.pdbx_seq_one_letter_code
_entity_poly.pdbx_strand_id
1 'polypeptide(L)'
;MIEVENPKDLQQTKKKAVILLSGGLDSATAAAQAIADGYEVIALSFRYGQRHERELVAARQVAAALNISEHFVVDVNLAQWGGSALTDVNIAVPIEGSQADEIPITYVPGRNTVFIAIALSLAESKEAEAIYLGINAVDYSGYPDCRPDYLAAFQKLAALSSKIGIEGHAPQLVAPLVIDSKTDIVRRARRLGVPIEITWSCYQGGEVPCGVCDSCRIRDKAILEAEADI
;
A
#
# COMPACT_ATOMS: atom_id res chain seq x y z
N MET A 1 40.90 39.56 9.62
CA MET A 1 40.67 38.10 9.66
C MET A 1 39.21 37.91 9.33
N ILE A 2 38.92 37.44 8.12
CA ILE A 2 37.55 37.15 7.68
C ILE A 2 37.34 35.69 8.10
N GLU A 3 36.45 35.44 9.04
CA GLU A 3 36.03 34.08 9.37
C GLU A 3 35.35 33.49 8.15
N VAL A 4 36.01 32.49 7.55
CA VAL A 4 35.45 31.68 6.49
C VAL A 4 34.53 30.68 7.19
N GLU A 5 33.22 30.87 7.05
CA GLU A 5 32.23 29.90 7.52
C GLU A 5 32.52 28.53 6.87
N ASN A 6 32.57 27.51 7.72
CA ASN A 6 32.97 26.15 7.37
C ASN A 6 31.82 25.47 6.61
N PRO A 7 32.00 25.07 5.33
CA PRO A 7 30.98 24.36 4.56
C PRO A 7 30.97 22.89 4.97
N LYS A 8 30.52 22.61 6.20
CA LYS A 8 30.00 21.29 6.56
C LYS A 8 28.49 21.34 6.40
N ASP A 9 28.08 21.15 5.15
CA ASP A 9 26.87 20.47 4.72
C ASP A 9 25.71 20.50 5.72
N LEU A 10 24.83 21.48 5.54
CA LEU A 10 23.41 21.34 5.85
C LEU A 10 22.83 20.22 4.97
N GLN A 11 23.15 18.96 5.29
CA GLN A 11 22.33 17.83 4.84
C GLN A 11 20.99 18.00 5.54
N GLN A 12 20.07 18.70 4.87
CA GLN A 12 18.67 18.71 5.27
C GLN A 12 18.23 17.25 5.31
N THR A 13 18.01 16.72 6.52
CA THR A 13 17.53 15.36 6.72
C THR A 13 16.21 15.25 5.96
N LYS A 14 16.16 14.39 4.94
CA LYS A 14 14.94 14.18 4.18
C LYS A 14 13.85 13.68 5.13
N LYS A 15 12.64 14.20 4.95
CA LYS A 15 11.47 13.73 5.69
C LYS A 15 11.25 12.26 5.35
N LYS A 16 10.94 11.43 6.34
CA LYS A 16 10.70 10.01 6.13
C LYS A 16 9.21 9.70 6.03
N ALA A 17 8.86 8.74 5.18
CA ALA A 17 7.52 8.17 5.12
C ALA A 17 7.59 6.65 5.12
N VAL A 18 6.70 6.00 5.88
CA VAL A 18 6.47 4.55 5.77
C VAL A 18 5.45 4.32 4.65
N ILE A 19 5.70 3.39 3.73
CA ILE A 19 4.71 2.93 2.75
C ILE A 19 4.29 1.50 3.08
N LEU A 20 2.97 1.26 3.16
CA LEU A 20 2.45 -0.10 3.13
C LEU A 20 2.51 -0.66 1.71
N LEU A 21 3.58 -1.40 1.42
CA LEU A 21 3.90 -1.92 0.10
C LEU A 21 3.47 -3.38 -0.03
N SER A 22 2.41 -3.65 -0.79
CA SER A 22 1.95 -5.02 -1.07
C SER A 22 2.55 -5.62 -2.33
N GLY A 23 3.16 -4.80 -3.20
CA GLY A 23 3.65 -5.23 -4.52
C GLY A 23 2.59 -5.17 -5.62
N GLY A 24 1.35 -4.82 -5.29
CA GLY A 24 0.31 -4.52 -6.27
C GLY A 24 0.40 -3.09 -6.80
N LEU A 25 -0.27 -2.85 -7.93
CA LEU A 25 -0.32 -1.56 -8.65
C LEU A 25 -0.53 -0.37 -7.71
N ASP A 26 -1.56 -0.40 -6.88
CA ASP A 26 -1.96 0.75 -6.07
C ASP A 26 -0.91 1.08 -5.00
N SER A 27 -0.35 0.06 -4.35
CA SER A 27 0.72 0.25 -3.36
C SER A 27 2.01 0.77 -3.99
N ALA A 28 2.34 0.32 -5.21
CA ALA A 28 3.49 0.80 -5.97
C ALA A 28 3.30 2.27 -6.39
N THR A 29 2.09 2.63 -6.83
CA THR A 29 1.73 4.00 -7.19
C THR A 29 1.75 4.93 -5.97
N ALA A 30 1.24 4.48 -4.82
CA ALA A 30 1.33 5.24 -3.58
C ALA A 30 2.77 5.41 -3.09
N ALA A 31 3.64 4.39 -3.27
CA ALA A 31 5.06 4.50 -2.99
C ALA A 31 5.73 5.57 -3.87
N ALA A 32 5.49 5.52 -5.18
CA ALA A 32 6.03 6.50 -6.12
C ALA A 32 5.50 7.91 -5.85
N GLN A 33 4.24 8.03 -5.41
CA GLN A 33 3.67 9.31 -4.98
C GLN A 33 4.40 9.86 -3.75
N ALA A 34 4.67 9.04 -2.72
CA ALA A 34 5.42 9.47 -1.55
C ALA A 34 6.83 9.99 -1.92
N ILE A 35 7.50 9.32 -2.85
CA ILE A 35 8.81 9.77 -3.38
C ILE A 35 8.65 11.13 -4.10
N ALA A 36 7.63 11.28 -4.94
CA ALA A 36 7.35 12.53 -5.64
C ALA A 36 6.98 13.68 -4.70
N ASP A 37 6.37 13.38 -3.56
CA ASP A 37 6.05 14.33 -2.49
C ASP A 37 7.30 14.73 -1.66
N GLY A 38 8.48 14.16 -1.98
CA GLY A 38 9.78 14.53 -1.41
C GLY A 38 10.25 13.69 -0.23
N TYR A 39 9.58 12.57 0.07
CA TYR A 39 9.94 11.70 1.19
C TYR A 39 11.09 10.73 0.85
N GLU A 40 11.93 10.47 1.84
CA GLU A 40 12.70 9.23 1.93
C GLU A 40 11.76 8.12 2.40
N VAL A 41 11.53 7.14 1.54
CA VAL A 41 10.51 6.11 1.78
C VAL A 41 11.11 4.87 2.43
N ILE A 42 10.39 4.32 3.42
CA ILE A 42 10.66 3.05 4.08
C ILE A 42 9.50 2.10 3.73
N ALA A 43 9.79 0.99 3.06
CA ALA A 43 8.76 0.01 2.71
C ALA A 43 8.45 -0.94 3.87
N LEU A 44 7.17 -1.20 4.07
CA LEU A 44 6.66 -2.19 5.01
C LEU A 44 5.68 -3.13 4.28
N SER A 45 6.02 -4.41 4.23
CA SER A 45 5.18 -5.49 3.69
C SER A 45 4.80 -6.49 4.78
N PHE A 46 3.75 -7.26 4.54
CA PHE A 46 3.25 -8.25 5.49
C PHE A 46 3.17 -9.63 4.88
N ARG A 47 3.78 -10.61 5.54
CA ARG A 47 3.43 -12.02 5.38
C ARG A 47 2.34 -12.32 6.41
N TYR A 48 1.10 -12.39 5.95
CA TYR A 48 -0.08 -12.48 6.79
C TYR A 48 -0.83 -13.81 6.75
N GLY A 49 -0.22 -14.84 6.15
CA GLY A 49 -0.89 -16.12 5.90
C GLY A 49 -1.67 -16.14 4.58
N GLN A 50 -1.32 -15.26 3.64
CA GLN A 50 -1.84 -15.29 2.29
C GLN A 50 -1.50 -16.62 1.59
N ARG A 51 -2.38 -17.05 0.67
CA ARG A 51 -2.23 -18.32 -0.07
C ARG A 51 -0.94 -18.46 -0.89
N HIS A 52 -0.29 -17.35 -1.22
CA HIS A 52 0.93 -17.33 -2.02
C HIS A 52 1.79 -16.09 -1.71
N GLU A 53 3.10 -16.16 -1.93
CA GLU A 53 4.02 -15.04 -1.68
C GLU A 53 4.34 -14.20 -2.94
N ARG A 54 3.61 -14.38 -4.05
CA ARG A 54 3.85 -13.63 -5.31
C ARG A 54 3.88 -12.11 -5.10
N GLU A 55 2.97 -11.61 -4.28
CA GLU A 55 2.91 -10.19 -3.92
C GLU A 55 4.15 -9.72 -3.16
N LEU A 56 4.73 -10.54 -2.27
CA LEU A 56 5.97 -10.21 -1.56
C LEU A 56 7.18 -10.21 -2.50
N VAL A 57 7.20 -11.09 -3.51
CA VAL A 57 8.22 -11.05 -4.56
C VAL A 57 8.11 -9.74 -5.34
N ALA A 58 6.90 -9.39 -5.80
CA ALA A 58 6.64 -8.14 -6.51
C ALA A 58 6.97 -6.91 -5.64
N ALA A 59 6.65 -6.92 -4.34
CA ALA A 59 6.96 -5.84 -3.42
C ALA A 59 8.46 -5.55 -3.36
N ARG A 60 9.31 -6.58 -3.29
CA ARG A 60 10.77 -6.42 -3.30
C ARG A 60 11.27 -5.85 -4.62
N GLN A 61 10.71 -6.32 -5.74
CA GLN A 61 11.07 -5.83 -7.07
C GLN A 61 10.67 -4.36 -7.26
N VAL A 62 9.47 -3.98 -6.80
CA VAL A 62 9.00 -2.59 -6.81
C VAL A 62 9.86 -1.71 -5.91
N ALA A 63 10.18 -2.15 -4.69
CA ALA A 63 11.07 -1.41 -3.80
C ALA A 63 12.43 -1.14 -4.46
N ALA A 64 13.03 -2.16 -5.08
CA ALA A 64 14.29 -2.01 -5.81
C ALA A 64 14.17 -1.04 -7.00
N ALA A 65 13.11 -1.17 -7.81
CA ALA A 65 12.91 -0.33 -8.98
C ALA A 65 12.66 1.15 -8.62
N LEU A 66 12.03 1.41 -7.47
CA LEU A 66 11.80 2.76 -6.95
C LEU A 66 12.96 3.28 -6.07
N ASN A 67 14.08 2.55 -5.99
CA ASN A 67 15.24 2.89 -5.16
C ASN A 67 14.93 3.07 -3.66
N ILE A 68 13.99 2.27 -3.13
CA ILE A 68 13.67 2.22 -1.70
C ILE A 68 14.71 1.33 -1.02
N SER A 69 15.58 1.93 -0.21
CA SER A 69 16.73 1.26 0.43
C SER A 69 16.35 0.44 1.65
N GLU A 70 15.29 0.81 2.36
CA GLU A 70 14.85 0.13 3.58
C GLU A 70 13.48 -0.52 3.35
N HIS A 71 13.45 -1.86 3.48
CA HIS A 71 12.24 -2.66 3.27
C HIS A 71 12.10 -3.73 4.35
N PHE A 72 11.09 -3.57 5.21
CA PHE A 72 10.72 -4.54 6.23
C PHE A 72 9.61 -5.48 5.75
N VAL A 73 9.72 -6.75 6.12
CA VAL A 73 8.64 -7.72 5.98
C VAL A 73 8.28 -8.24 7.37
N VAL A 74 7.03 -8.04 7.79
CA VAL A 74 6.55 -8.47 9.11
C VAL A 74 5.63 -9.67 8.97
N ASP A 75 5.85 -10.68 9.81
CA ASP A 75 5.03 -11.88 9.91
C ASP A 75 3.84 -11.65 10.87
N VAL A 76 2.61 -11.76 10.36
CA VAL A 76 1.38 -11.63 11.17
C VAL A 76 0.32 -12.63 10.68
N ASN A 77 0.27 -13.83 11.24
CA ASN A 77 -0.58 -14.89 10.68
C ASN A 77 -2.10 -14.68 10.92
N LEU A 78 -2.74 -13.88 10.06
CA LEU A 78 -4.18 -13.61 10.09
C LEU A 78 -5.02 -14.79 9.55
N ALA A 79 -4.40 -15.75 8.86
CA ALA A 79 -5.08 -16.95 8.39
C ALA A 79 -5.69 -17.77 9.55
N GLN A 80 -5.16 -17.63 10.77
CA GLN A 80 -5.68 -18.28 11.98
C GLN A 80 -7.12 -17.89 12.31
N TRP A 81 -7.61 -16.73 11.82
CA TRP A 81 -8.98 -16.29 12.04
C TRP A 81 -9.98 -16.93 11.08
N GLY A 82 -9.52 -17.35 9.89
CA GLY A 82 -10.37 -17.82 8.81
C GLY A 82 -11.25 -16.72 8.19
N GLY A 83 -12.23 -17.14 7.40
CA GLY A 83 -13.24 -16.23 6.82
C GLY A 83 -12.82 -15.52 5.53
N SER A 84 -11.72 -15.92 4.89
CA SER A 84 -11.27 -15.32 3.62
C SER A 84 -10.73 -16.33 2.63
N ALA A 85 -11.11 -16.19 1.36
CA ALA A 85 -10.55 -16.93 0.23
C ALA A 85 -9.09 -16.59 -0.07
N LEU A 86 -8.55 -15.49 0.49
CA LEU A 86 -7.15 -15.09 0.32
C LEU A 86 -6.20 -15.73 1.35
N THR A 87 -6.74 -16.29 2.43
CA THR A 87 -5.96 -16.94 3.51
C THR A 87 -6.33 -18.40 3.74
N ASP A 88 -7.52 -18.84 3.30
CA ASP A 88 -7.95 -20.23 3.36
C ASP A 88 -7.88 -20.89 1.97
N VAL A 89 -7.08 -21.95 1.84
CA VAL A 89 -6.90 -22.71 0.60
C VAL A 89 -8.14 -23.52 0.21
N ASN A 90 -9.02 -23.82 1.16
CA ASN A 90 -10.23 -24.61 0.95
C ASN A 90 -11.38 -23.78 0.40
N ILE A 91 -11.29 -22.45 0.47
CA ILE A 91 -12.28 -21.54 -0.10
C ILE A 91 -11.81 -21.15 -1.50
N ALA A 92 -12.64 -21.38 -2.51
CA ALA A 92 -12.31 -20.99 -3.87
C ALA A 92 -12.26 -19.47 -4.01
N VAL A 93 -11.25 -18.94 -4.72
CA VAL A 93 -11.23 -17.53 -5.13
C VAL A 93 -12.31 -17.34 -6.20
N PRO A 94 -13.26 -16.41 -6.02
CA PRO A 94 -14.29 -16.16 -7.02
C PRO A 94 -13.70 -15.75 -8.38
N ILE A 95 -14.30 -16.28 -9.44
CA ILE A 95 -13.96 -15.95 -10.83
C ILE A 95 -15.15 -15.40 -11.59
N GLU A 96 -16.32 -15.18 -11.00
CA GLU A 96 -17.51 -14.69 -11.74
C GLU A 96 -17.79 -13.20 -11.54
N GLY A 97 -16.94 -12.49 -10.79
CA GLY A 97 -17.25 -11.13 -10.34
C GLY A 97 -17.81 -11.15 -8.92
N SER A 98 -17.48 -10.11 -8.15
CA SER A 98 -18.14 -9.84 -6.87
C SER A 98 -19.54 -9.28 -7.11
N GLN A 99 -20.52 -9.68 -6.31
CA GLN A 99 -21.84 -9.05 -6.33
C GLN A 99 -21.75 -7.64 -5.72
N ALA A 100 -22.52 -6.71 -6.27
CA ALA A 100 -22.67 -5.40 -5.66
C ALA A 100 -23.41 -5.54 -4.31
N ASP A 101 -22.93 -4.80 -3.32
CA ASP A 101 -23.49 -4.56 -1.98
C ASP A 101 -23.21 -5.61 -0.90
N GLU A 102 -22.25 -6.51 -1.15
CA GLU A 102 -21.73 -7.46 -0.15
C GLU A 102 -20.22 -7.31 0.08
N ILE A 103 -19.77 -7.60 1.31
CA ILE A 103 -18.34 -7.74 1.61
C ILE A 103 -17.86 -9.03 0.95
N PRO A 104 -16.93 -8.98 -0.02
CA PRO A 104 -16.59 -10.16 -0.79
C PRO A 104 -15.77 -11.13 0.06
N ILE A 105 -15.86 -12.43 -0.25
CA ILE A 105 -15.14 -13.49 0.47
C ILE A 105 -13.60 -13.35 0.38
N THR A 106 -13.09 -12.48 -0.48
CA THR A 106 -11.67 -12.11 -0.56
C THR A 106 -11.26 -11.07 0.49
N TYR A 107 -12.21 -10.49 1.22
CA TYR A 107 -11.94 -9.66 2.41
C TYR A 107 -11.22 -10.50 3.46
N VAL A 108 -10.13 -9.98 4.03
CA VAL A 108 -9.44 -10.58 5.17
C VAL A 108 -9.86 -9.80 6.41
N PRO A 109 -10.58 -10.40 7.38
CA PRO A 109 -11.14 -9.69 8.52
C PRO A 109 -10.13 -8.82 9.27
N GLY A 110 -10.36 -7.50 9.29
CA GLY A 110 -9.58 -6.54 10.07
C GLY A 110 -8.13 -6.37 9.61
N ARG A 111 -7.77 -6.82 8.41
CA ARG A 111 -6.39 -6.82 7.92
C ARG A 111 -5.77 -5.43 7.93
N ASN A 112 -6.43 -4.41 7.39
CA ASN A 112 -5.84 -3.07 7.33
C ASN A 112 -5.67 -2.47 8.73
N THR A 113 -6.54 -2.82 9.69
CA THR A 113 -6.44 -2.35 11.08
C THR A 113 -5.12 -2.81 11.70
N VAL A 114 -4.77 -4.08 11.50
CA VAL A 114 -3.52 -4.65 12.00
C VAL A 114 -2.32 -4.02 11.29
N PHE A 115 -2.40 -3.86 9.97
CA PHE A 115 -1.29 -3.33 9.18
C PHE A 115 -0.99 -1.86 9.52
N ILE A 116 -2.02 -1.03 9.64
CA ILE A 116 -1.85 0.39 10.00
C ILE A 116 -1.32 0.51 11.44
N ALA A 117 -1.79 -0.32 12.38
CA ALA A 117 -1.26 -0.31 13.74
C ALA A 117 0.25 -0.63 13.80
N ILE A 118 0.72 -1.61 13.01
CA ILE A 118 2.15 -1.93 12.92
C ILE A 118 2.91 -0.80 12.20
N ALA A 119 2.33 -0.20 11.16
CA ALA A 119 2.92 0.94 10.47
C ALA A 119 3.11 2.16 11.40
N LEU A 120 2.16 2.42 12.30
CA LEU A 120 2.27 3.46 13.32
C LEU A 120 3.47 3.22 14.25
N SER A 121 3.64 1.98 14.71
CA SER A 121 4.80 1.61 15.53
C SER A 121 6.13 1.77 14.78
N LEU A 122 6.19 1.35 13.51
CA LEU A 122 7.38 1.54 12.68
C LEU A 122 7.67 3.03 12.44
N ALA A 123 6.63 3.83 12.15
CA ALA A 123 6.76 5.25 11.91
C ALA A 123 7.32 5.99 13.14
N GLU A 124 6.85 5.65 14.35
CA GLU A 124 7.41 6.20 15.59
C GLU A 124 8.89 5.83 15.74
N SER A 125 9.25 4.55 15.56
CA SER A 125 10.64 4.10 15.67
C SER A 125 11.59 4.72 14.63
N LYS A 126 11.06 5.11 13.47
CA LYS A 126 11.84 5.65 12.34
C LYS A 126 11.75 7.16 12.21
N GLU A 127 11.02 7.81 13.12
CA GLU A 127 10.74 9.25 13.08
C GLU A 127 10.14 9.65 11.73
N ALA A 128 9.26 8.80 11.17
CA ALA A 128 8.58 9.07 9.93
C ALA A 128 7.42 10.05 10.15
N GLU A 129 7.34 11.09 9.33
CA GLU A 129 6.30 12.12 9.41
C GLU A 129 5.00 11.69 8.71
N ALA A 130 5.04 10.62 7.91
CA ALA A 130 3.88 10.14 7.16
C ALA A 130 3.85 8.63 7.01
N ILE A 131 2.63 8.10 6.83
CA ILE A 131 2.34 6.72 6.46
C ILE A 131 1.48 6.75 5.20
N TYR A 132 2.02 6.26 4.10
CA TYR A 132 1.31 6.15 2.83
C TYR A 132 0.58 4.81 2.71
N LEU A 133 -0.63 4.87 2.18
CA LEU A 133 -1.56 3.75 2.04
C LEU A 133 -2.05 3.68 0.59
N GLY A 134 -1.78 2.56 -0.09
CA GLY A 134 -2.30 2.27 -1.44
C GLY A 134 -3.75 1.81 -1.47
N ILE A 135 -4.59 2.30 -0.55
CA ILE A 135 -6.01 1.94 -0.48
C ILE A 135 -6.83 2.75 -1.49
N ASN A 136 -7.85 2.12 -2.04
CA ASN A 136 -8.80 2.71 -2.96
C ASN A 136 -10.24 2.37 -2.51
N ALA A 137 -11.14 3.36 -2.56
CA ALA A 137 -12.53 3.20 -2.12
C ALA A 137 -13.55 3.26 -3.27
N VAL A 138 -13.13 3.61 -4.50
CA VAL A 138 -14.04 3.87 -5.63
C VAL A 138 -14.37 2.59 -6.41
N ASP A 139 -13.37 1.77 -6.75
CA ASP A 139 -13.58 0.60 -7.60
C ASP A 139 -14.05 -0.64 -6.83
N TYR A 140 -14.96 -0.40 -5.89
CA TYR A 140 -15.84 -1.36 -5.28
C TYR A 140 -15.13 -2.62 -4.73
N SER A 141 -14.60 -2.51 -3.51
CA SER A 141 -14.22 -3.70 -2.74
C SER A 141 -15.25 -4.10 -1.69
N GLY A 142 -16.21 -3.22 -1.36
CA GLY A 142 -17.08 -3.41 -0.19
C GLY A 142 -16.32 -3.42 1.15
N TYR A 143 -15.00 -3.19 1.15
CA TYR A 143 -14.17 -3.31 2.36
C TYR A 143 -14.42 -2.16 3.32
N PRO A 144 -14.81 -2.44 4.59
CA PRO A 144 -15.13 -1.41 5.55
C PRO A 144 -13.89 -0.60 6.00
N ASP A 145 -12.69 -1.16 5.82
CA ASP A 145 -11.41 -0.65 6.30
C ASP A 145 -10.59 0.07 5.22
N CYS A 146 -11.26 0.59 4.18
CA CYS A 146 -10.66 1.42 3.11
C CYS A 146 -11.28 2.83 3.01
N ARG A 147 -12.24 3.16 3.88
CA ARG A 147 -13.07 4.38 3.76
C ARG A 147 -12.43 5.62 4.40
N PRO A 148 -12.79 6.84 3.97
CA PRO A 148 -12.29 8.07 4.58
C PRO A 148 -12.58 8.21 6.08
N ASP A 149 -13.76 7.79 6.56
CA ASP A 149 -14.14 7.83 7.98
C ASP A 149 -13.27 6.88 8.83
N TYR A 150 -12.95 5.71 8.29
CA TYR A 150 -12.03 4.76 8.89
C TYR A 150 -10.61 5.34 9.01
N LEU A 151 -10.10 5.98 7.96
CA LEU A 151 -8.79 6.64 8.00
C LEU A 151 -8.75 7.81 8.99
N ALA A 152 -9.82 8.60 9.08
CA ALA A 152 -9.92 9.67 10.06
C ALA A 152 -9.88 9.14 11.50
N ALA A 153 -10.47 7.97 11.77
CA ALA A 153 -10.38 7.32 13.07
C ALA A 153 -8.94 6.87 13.38
N PHE A 154 -8.23 6.31 12.39
CA PHE A 154 -6.82 5.96 12.56
C PHE A 154 -5.90 7.18 12.72
N GLN A 155 -6.19 8.30 12.06
CA GLN A 155 -5.44 9.54 12.27
C GLN A 155 -5.58 10.05 13.71
N LYS A 156 -6.78 9.93 14.30
CA LYS A 156 -6.99 10.22 15.73
C LYS A 156 -6.19 9.26 16.62
N LEU A 157 -6.17 7.97 16.29
CA LEU A 157 -5.36 6.99 17.00
C LEU A 157 -3.85 7.32 16.92
N ALA A 158 -3.35 7.74 15.76
CA ALA A 158 -1.95 8.15 15.59
C ALA A 158 -1.55 9.29 16.55
N ALA A 159 -2.45 10.25 16.77
CA ALA A 159 -2.27 11.35 17.71
C ALA A 159 -2.29 10.94 19.20
N LEU A 160 -2.77 9.73 19.51
CA LEU A 160 -2.92 9.24 20.89
C LEU A 160 -1.96 8.10 21.25
N SER A 161 -1.43 7.39 20.27
CA SER A 161 -0.78 6.08 20.46
C SER A 161 0.74 6.12 20.56
N SER A 162 1.36 7.30 20.41
CA SER A 162 2.82 7.48 20.38
C SER A 162 3.26 8.68 21.21
N LYS A 163 4.53 8.69 21.63
CA LYS A 163 5.13 9.84 22.34
C LYS A 163 5.08 11.09 21.47
N ILE A 164 5.51 10.97 20.21
CA ILE A 164 5.49 12.10 19.26
C ILE A 164 4.07 12.53 18.93
N GLY A 165 3.10 11.60 18.95
CA GLY A 165 1.70 11.88 18.70
C GLY A 165 1.09 12.80 19.75
N ILE A 166 1.30 12.51 21.03
CA ILE A 166 0.81 13.37 22.12
C ILE A 166 1.52 14.73 22.20
N GLU A 167 2.71 14.84 21.61
CA GLU A 167 3.47 16.10 21.45
C GLU A 167 2.98 16.91 20.23
N GLY A 168 2.01 16.41 19.45
CA GLY A 168 1.44 17.10 18.29
C GLY A 168 2.16 16.81 16.97
N HIS A 169 3.05 15.82 16.96
CA HIS A 169 3.89 15.43 15.81
C HIS A 169 3.57 14.02 15.31
N ALA A 170 2.30 13.60 15.40
CA ALA A 170 1.86 12.31 14.88
C ALA A 170 2.11 12.19 13.36
N PRO A 171 2.50 10.99 12.87
CA PRO A 171 2.59 10.76 11.44
C PRO A 171 1.23 11.00 10.76
N GLN A 172 1.26 11.61 9.59
CA GLN A 172 0.08 11.81 8.76
C GLN A 172 -0.24 10.54 7.97
N LEU A 173 -1.47 10.05 8.05
CA LEU A 173 -1.94 8.97 7.19
C LEU A 173 -2.37 9.55 5.84
N VAL A 174 -1.70 9.12 4.78
CA VAL A 174 -1.89 9.61 3.42
C VAL A 174 -2.39 8.48 2.54
N ALA A 175 -3.61 8.58 2.03
CA ALA A 175 -4.20 7.63 1.08
C ALA A 175 -4.42 8.33 -0.27
N PRO A 176 -3.37 8.51 -1.10
CA PRO A 176 -3.42 9.41 -2.26
C PRO A 176 -4.32 8.92 -3.39
N LEU A 177 -4.76 7.66 -3.34
CA LEU A 177 -5.56 6.98 -4.36
C LEU A 177 -6.99 6.71 -3.91
N VAL A 178 -7.40 7.17 -2.72
CA VAL A 178 -8.65 6.73 -2.08
C VAL A 178 -9.90 7.05 -2.92
N ILE A 179 -9.87 8.14 -3.68
CA ILE A 179 -10.97 8.58 -4.57
C ILE A 179 -10.64 8.44 -6.08
N ASP A 180 -9.51 7.85 -6.45
CA ASP A 180 -9.14 7.69 -7.86
C ASP A 180 -9.92 6.51 -8.47
N SER A 181 -10.24 6.57 -9.77
CA SER A 181 -10.59 5.35 -10.50
C SER A 181 -9.34 4.52 -10.78
N LYS A 182 -9.50 3.23 -11.09
CA LYS A 182 -8.38 2.35 -11.38
C LYS A 182 -7.60 2.81 -12.61
N THR A 183 -8.32 3.33 -13.58
CA THR A 183 -7.75 3.92 -14.80
C THR A 183 -6.94 5.17 -14.45
N ASP A 184 -7.40 6.01 -13.52
CA ASP A 184 -6.60 7.14 -13.00
C ASP A 184 -5.36 6.69 -12.24
N ILE A 185 -5.45 5.60 -11.46
CA ILE A 185 -4.29 5.00 -10.79
C ILE A 185 -3.26 4.53 -11.82
N VAL A 186 -3.68 3.87 -12.91
CA VAL A 186 -2.76 3.47 -13.99
C VAL A 186 -2.10 4.68 -14.65
N ARG A 187 -2.86 5.73 -14.98
CA ARG A 187 -2.31 6.96 -15.56
C ARG A 187 -1.30 7.63 -14.62
N ARG A 188 -1.62 7.71 -13.33
CA ARG A 188 -0.73 8.22 -12.28
C ARG A 188 0.53 7.36 -12.19
N ALA A 189 0.41 6.04 -12.18
CA ALA A 189 1.53 5.11 -12.14
C ALA A 189 2.50 5.33 -13.31
N ARG A 190 1.97 5.43 -14.54
CA ARG A 190 2.76 5.74 -15.74
C ARG A 190 3.47 7.08 -15.64
N ARG A 191 2.76 8.13 -15.23
CA ARG A 191 3.33 9.48 -15.04
C ARG A 191 4.47 9.49 -14.03
N LEU A 192 4.35 8.70 -12.96
CA LEU A 192 5.35 8.59 -11.89
C LEU A 192 6.46 7.57 -12.19
N GLY A 193 6.43 6.92 -13.37
CA GLY A 193 7.46 5.94 -13.75
C GLY A 193 7.39 4.63 -12.97
N VAL A 194 6.21 4.25 -12.47
CA VAL A 194 6.02 2.95 -11.81
C VAL A 194 6.16 1.83 -12.86
N PRO A 195 6.99 0.80 -12.60
CA PRO A 195 7.08 -0.38 -13.48
C PRO A 195 5.83 -1.27 -13.28
N ILE A 196 4.76 -0.98 -14.03
CA ILE A 196 3.46 -1.65 -13.86
C ILE A 196 3.58 -3.15 -14.12
N GLU A 197 4.44 -3.56 -15.04
CA GLU A 197 4.66 -4.94 -15.48
C GLU A 197 5.18 -5.86 -14.37
N ILE A 198 5.95 -5.35 -13.40
CA ILE A 198 6.46 -6.14 -12.28
C ILE A 198 5.50 -6.19 -11.09
N THR A 199 4.41 -5.40 -11.13
CA THR A 199 3.39 -5.41 -10.06
C THR A 199 2.52 -6.65 -10.14
N TRP A 200 2.05 -7.10 -8.97
CA TRP A 200 1.21 -8.29 -8.83
C TRP A 200 -0.13 -7.98 -8.19
N SER A 201 -1.21 -8.26 -8.90
CA SER A 201 -2.58 -8.08 -8.40
C SER A 201 -3.36 -9.41 -8.24
N CYS A 202 -2.91 -10.49 -8.86
CA CYS A 202 -3.67 -11.74 -8.94
C CYS A 202 -3.86 -12.42 -7.57
N TYR A 203 -5.09 -12.81 -7.26
CA TYR A 203 -5.45 -13.53 -6.03
C TYR A 203 -5.10 -15.03 -6.03
N GLN A 204 -4.83 -15.62 -7.20
CA GLN A 204 -4.61 -17.08 -7.32
C GLN A 204 -3.14 -17.51 -7.15
N GLY A 205 -2.17 -16.64 -7.45
CA GLY A 205 -0.76 -16.94 -7.15
C GLY A 205 0.00 -17.89 -8.09
N GLY A 206 -0.51 -18.14 -9.30
CA GLY A 206 0.15 -18.96 -10.31
C GLY A 206 1.50 -18.38 -10.80
N GLU A 207 2.11 -19.01 -11.81
CA GLU A 207 3.32 -18.47 -12.46
C GLU A 207 3.08 -17.13 -13.15
N VAL A 208 1.88 -16.97 -13.71
CA VAL A 208 1.38 -15.75 -14.34
C VAL A 208 0.05 -15.34 -13.69
N PRO A 209 -0.33 -14.05 -13.75
CA PRO A 209 -1.67 -13.60 -13.36
C PRO A 209 -2.75 -14.40 -14.11
N CYS A 210 -3.79 -14.84 -13.41
CA CYS A 210 -4.80 -15.74 -13.98
C CYS A 210 -5.73 -15.08 -15.01
N GLY A 211 -5.78 -13.74 -15.08
CA GLY A 211 -6.66 -12.98 -15.98
C GLY A 211 -8.15 -13.05 -15.65
N VAL A 212 -8.57 -13.91 -14.72
CA VAL A 212 -10.00 -14.21 -14.46
C VAL A 212 -10.48 -13.86 -13.06
N CYS A 213 -9.60 -13.62 -12.07
CA CYS A 213 -10.06 -13.11 -10.77
C CYS A 213 -10.36 -11.61 -10.87
N ASP A 214 -11.20 -11.09 -9.98
CA ASP A 214 -11.63 -9.68 -10.01
C ASP A 214 -10.46 -8.70 -10.04
N SER A 215 -9.44 -8.94 -9.22
CA SER A 215 -8.24 -8.10 -9.21
C SER A 215 -7.48 -8.08 -10.54
N CYS A 216 -7.45 -9.19 -11.29
CA CYS A 216 -6.87 -9.19 -12.65
C CYS A 216 -7.77 -8.41 -13.60
N ARG A 217 -9.07 -8.69 -13.64
CA ARG A 217 -10.01 -8.00 -14.53
C ARG A 217 -9.99 -6.48 -14.36
N ILE A 218 -10.05 -6.03 -13.11
CA ILE A 218 -10.06 -4.61 -12.76
C ILE A 218 -8.74 -3.96 -13.21
N ARG A 219 -7.59 -4.59 -12.94
CA ARG A 219 -6.28 -4.10 -13.38
C ARG A 219 -6.18 -4.07 -14.90
N ASP A 220 -6.46 -5.18 -15.58
CA ASP A 220 -6.22 -5.35 -17.01
C ASP A 220 -7.16 -4.43 -17.81
N LYS A 221 -8.43 -4.30 -17.39
CA LYS A 221 -9.37 -3.33 -17.94
C LYS A 221 -8.83 -1.90 -17.80
N ALA A 222 -8.37 -1.51 -16.61
CA ALA A 222 -7.83 -0.18 -16.38
C ALA A 222 -6.57 0.12 -17.19
N ILE A 223 -5.70 -0.89 -17.41
CA ILE A 223 -4.52 -0.76 -18.26
C ILE A 223 -4.92 -0.47 -19.71
N LEU A 224 -5.88 -1.24 -20.24
CA LEU A 224 -6.39 -1.06 -21.61
C LEU A 224 -7.08 0.30 -21.80
N GLU A 225 -7.93 0.69 -20.85
CA GLU A 225 -8.61 2.00 -20.90
C GLU A 225 -7.62 3.16 -20.85
N ALA A 226 -6.58 3.06 -20.03
CA ALA A 226 -5.55 4.10 -19.94
C ALA A 226 -4.64 4.17 -21.20
N GLU A 227 -4.66 3.15 -22.07
CA GLU A 227 -3.96 3.16 -23.37
C GLU A 227 -4.80 3.76 -24.49
N ALA A 228 -6.12 3.62 -24.42
CA ALA A 228 -7.05 4.10 -25.44
C ALA A 228 -7.16 5.64 -25.52
N ASP A 229 -6.68 6.35 -24.49
CA ASP A 229 -6.71 7.81 -24.40
C ASP A 229 -5.39 8.50 -24.83
N ILE A 230 -4.46 7.76 -25.43
CA ILE A 230 -3.14 8.25 -25.89
C ILE A 230 -3.09 8.33 -27.43
#